data_AF-A0ABD1ZER3-F1
#
_entry.id   AF-A0ABD1ZER3-F1
#
_cell.length_a   1.000
_cell.length_b   1.000
_cell.length_c   1.000
_cell.angle_alpha   90.00
_cell.angle_beta   90.00
_cell.angle_gamma   90.00
#
_symmetry.space_group_name_H-M   'P 1'
#
loop_
_entity.id
_entity.type
_entity.pdbx_description
1 polymer ?
#
loop_
_entity_poly.entity_id
_entity_poly.type
_entity_poly.pdbx_seq_one_letter_code
_entity_poly.pdbx_strand_id
1 'polypeptide(L)'
;MGLLRQVKDKLNAGEEVLSNKARFTQSKVSSVDSVGMMALTVYGDTLSQPTRAVVLLCLANKIPYELKVADFTKKEHKLPEFKELNPRSEVPVIDDGGFILAESTTILRYIASSRHLSDHWYPTEVKSRARVDYLLDWYHSNIHQTAEYVFQKELVTNLWKEPIPPEEIIKAAEQRMIASMDLVEGCFLKPEKGPFLLGASEPSIADIIFACEYTQTRFLVHPEQEKLMHERPKTMKWLDTVEKRLAPYFGEAHKTLPDLIMAAEFHRASLRITES
;
A
#
# COMPACT_ATOMS: atom_id res chain seq x y z
N MET A 1 -20.69 6.55 34.18
CA MET A 1 -21.75 5.77 33.51
C MET A 1 -22.08 6.27 32.09
N GLY A 2 -22.14 7.58 31.82
CA GLY A 2 -22.45 8.10 30.46
C GLY A 2 -21.33 7.90 29.41
N LEU A 3 -20.06 8.05 29.81
CA LEU A 3 -18.91 7.90 28.91
C LEU A 3 -18.71 6.44 28.47
N LEU A 4 -18.80 5.49 29.40
CA LEU A 4 -18.73 4.05 29.12
C LEU A 4 -19.85 3.58 28.18
N ARG A 5 -21.04 4.18 28.28
CA ARG A 5 -22.16 3.89 27.37
C ARG A 5 -21.89 4.44 25.97
N GLN A 6 -21.42 5.68 25.85
CA GLN A 6 -21.00 6.25 24.56
C GLN A 6 -19.85 5.49 23.90
N VAL A 7 -18.91 4.97 24.69
CA VAL A 7 -17.81 4.12 24.19
C VAL A 7 -18.35 2.78 23.68
N LYS A 8 -19.27 2.16 24.41
CA LYS A 8 -19.89 0.89 24.00
C LYS A 8 -20.77 1.04 22.75
N ASP A 9 -21.49 2.15 22.63
CA ASP A 9 -22.31 2.46 21.45
C ASP A 9 -21.43 2.72 20.21
N LYS A 10 -20.26 3.34 20.38
CA LYS A 10 -19.26 3.51 19.29
C LYS A 10 -18.56 2.20 18.91
N LEU A 11 -18.29 1.32 19.87
CA LEU A 11 -17.72 -0.01 19.62
C LEU A 11 -18.68 -0.88 18.80
N ASN A 12 -19.97 -0.90 19.18
CA ASN A 12 -20.99 -1.62 18.44
C ASN A 12 -21.17 -1.05 17.02
N ALA A 13 -21.11 0.28 16.86
CA ALA A 13 -21.16 0.91 15.54
C ALA A 13 -19.94 0.57 14.68
N GLY A 14 -18.74 0.44 15.26
CA GLY A 14 -17.53 0.01 14.56
C GLY A 14 -17.60 -1.45 14.10
N GLU A 15 -18.09 -2.35 14.95
CA GLU A 15 -18.30 -3.76 14.60
C GLU A 15 -19.41 -3.96 13.56
N GLU A 16 -20.46 -3.12 13.59
CA GLU A 16 -21.55 -3.12 12.60
C GLU A 16 -21.09 -2.58 11.23
N VAL A 17 -20.16 -1.61 11.19
CA VAL A 17 -19.52 -1.12 9.96
C VAL A 17 -18.62 -2.18 9.32
N LEU A 18 -17.92 -2.98 10.14
CA LEU A 18 -17.06 -4.07 9.67
C LEU A 18 -17.85 -5.30 9.20
N SER A 19 -19.01 -5.60 9.81
CA SER A 19 -19.82 -6.78 9.47
C SER A 19 -20.76 -6.57 8.28
N ASN A 20 -21.20 -5.35 7.97
CA ASN A 20 -22.20 -5.09 6.92
C ASN A 20 -21.66 -4.97 5.48
N LYS A 21 -20.36 -5.19 5.23
CA LYS A 21 -19.80 -5.30 3.86
C LYS A 21 -19.55 -6.77 3.49
N ALA A 22 -20.63 -7.54 3.38
CA ALA A 22 -20.57 -8.94 2.94
C ALA A 22 -21.66 -9.23 1.91
N ARG A 23 -21.30 -9.05 0.64
CA ARG A 23 -21.81 -9.66 -0.61
C ARG A 23 -21.15 -8.86 -1.73
N PHE A 24 -20.39 -9.51 -2.63
CA PHE A 24 -19.74 -8.94 -3.82
C PHE A 24 -20.27 -7.55 -4.20
N THR A 25 -19.72 -6.47 -3.63
CA THR A 25 -20.13 -5.13 -3.99
C THR A 25 -19.27 -4.73 -5.17
N GLN A 26 -19.85 -4.83 -6.37
CA GLN A 26 -19.36 -4.12 -7.56
C GLN A 26 -19.10 -2.65 -7.16
N SER A 27 -17.83 -2.24 -7.10
CA SER A 27 -17.53 -0.82 -7.11
C SER A 27 -17.87 -0.30 -8.51
N LYS A 28 -18.80 0.66 -8.55
CA LYS A 28 -19.34 1.31 -9.76
C LYS A 28 -18.26 1.53 -10.84
N VAL A 29 -18.46 0.91 -12.00
CA VAL A 29 -17.77 1.22 -13.25
C VAL A 29 -18.07 2.67 -13.62
N SER A 30 -17.04 3.49 -13.84
CA SER A 30 -17.20 4.75 -14.56
C SER A 30 -17.47 4.43 -16.02
N SER A 31 -18.71 4.66 -16.46
CA SER A 31 -19.13 4.44 -17.84
C SER A 31 -18.43 5.45 -18.75
N VAL A 32 -17.41 5.00 -19.47
CA VAL A 32 -16.97 5.61 -20.72
C VAL A 32 -16.95 4.50 -21.75
N ASP A 33 -17.82 4.62 -22.75
CA ASP A 33 -17.92 3.71 -23.89
C ASP A 33 -16.55 3.57 -24.57
N SER A 34 -15.93 2.40 -24.45
CA SER A 34 -14.83 2.00 -25.32
C SER A 34 -15.04 0.57 -25.77
N VAL A 35 -15.46 0.45 -27.02
CA VAL A 35 -15.57 -0.81 -27.74
C VAL A 35 -14.14 -1.40 -27.86
N GLY A 36 -13.90 -2.55 -27.21
CA GLY A 36 -12.82 -3.47 -27.57
C GLY A 36 -11.61 -3.62 -26.64
N MET A 37 -11.51 -2.91 -25.51
CA MET A 37 -10.49 -3.23 -24.50
C MET A 37 -11.11 -4.11 -23.42
N MET A 38 -10.64 -5.35 -23.31
CA MET A 38 -10.99 -6.22 -22.18
C MET A 38 -10.61 -5.51 -20.86
N ALA A 39 -11.53 -5.49 -19.91
CA ALA A 39 -11.37 -4.77 -18.66
C ALA A 39 -10.30 -5.45 -17.79
N LEU A 40 -9.31 -4.68 -17.33
CA LEU A 40 -8.31 -5.14 -16.37
C LEU A 40 -8.99 -5.44 -15.03
N THR A 41 -8.89 -6.66 -14.53
CA THR A 41 -9.31 -6.99 -13.17
C THR A 41 -8.09 -6.99 -12.25
N VAL A 42 -8.19 -6.34 -11.10
CA VAL A 42 -7.20 -6.37 -10.02
C VAL A 42 -7.82 -7.13 -8.86
N TYR A 43 -7.22 -8.25 -8.48
CA TYR A 43 -7.56 -9.01 -7.29
C TYR A 43 -6.67 -8.56 -6.13
N GLY A 44 -7.27 -7.99 -5.09
CA GLY A 44 -6.52 -7.57 -3.92
C GLY A 44 -7.30 -6.69 -2.95
N ASP A 45 -6.69 -6.39 -1.80
CA ASP A 45 -7.23 -5.49 -0.78
C ASP A 45 -6.39 -4.20 -0.72
N THR A 46 -7.02 -3.02 -0.64
CA THR A 46 -6.29 -1.73 -0.53
C THR A 46 -5.66 -1.53 0.85
N LEU A 47 -5.91 -2.40 1.82
CA LEU A 47 -5.05 -2.52 3.01
C LEU A 47 -3.62 -2.95 2.62
N SER A 48 -3.48 -3.71 1.55
CA SER A 48 -2.20 -4.09 0.98
C SER A 48 -1.56 -2.93 0.22
N GLN A 49 -0.40 -2.46 0.70
CA GLN A 49 0.45 -1.50 0.03
C GLN A 49 0.71 -1.80 -1.47
N PRO A 50 1.08 -3.03 -1.89
CA PRO A 50 1.34 -3.29 -3.29
C PRO A 50 0.06 -3.23 -4.15
N THR A 51 -1.11 -3.58 -3.59
CA THR A 51 -2.40 -3.39 -4.28
C THR A 51 -2.68 -1.92 -4.49
N ARG A 52 -2.43 -1.07 -3.48
CA ARG A 52 -2.58 0.39 -3.63
C ARG A 52 -1.69 0.95 -4.72
N ALA A 53 -0.47 0.45 -4.88
CA ALA A 53 0.43 0.87 -5.95
C ALA A 53 -0.16 0.60 -7.34
N VAL A 54 -0.70 -0.59 -7.57
CA VAL A 54 -1.37 -0.96 -8.84
C VAL A 54 -2.61 -0.10 -9.10
N VAL A 55 -3.45 0.05 -8.07
CA VAL A 55 -4.66 0.89 -8.13
C VAL A 55 -4.31 2.35 -8.42
N LEU A 56 -3.29 2.89 -7.75
CA LEU A 56 -2.83 4.27 -7.94
C LEU A 56 -2.31 4.50 -9.36
N LEU A 57 -1.53 3.56 -9.92
CA LEU A 57 -1.09 3.66 -11.31
C LEU A 57 -2.27 3.70 -12.28
N CYS A 58 -3.27 2.85 -12.05
CA CYS A 58 -4.48 2.79 -12.88
C CYS A 58 -5.28 4.10 -12.80
N LEU A 59 -5.53 4.60 -11.59
CA LEU A 59 -6.26 5.85 -11.36
C LEU A 59 -5.52 7.05 -11.98
N ALA A 60 -4.22 7.19 -11.72
CA ALA A 60 -3.40 8.30 -12.21
C ALA A 60 -3.34 8.38 -13.75
N ASN A 61 -3.51 7.25 -14.43
CA ASN A 61 -3.48 7.16 -15.89
C ASN A 61 -4.85 6.87 -16.51
N LYS A 62 -5.93 6.95 -15.72
CA LYS A 62 -7.32 6.73 -16.17
C LYS A 62 -7.53 5.40 -16.88
N ILE A 63 -6.81 4.36 -16.43
CA ILE A 63 -6.95 3.00 -16.94
C ILE A 63 -8.23 2.42 -16.33
N PRO A 64 -9.21 1.96 -17.13
CA PRO A 64 -10.38 1.28 -16.59
C PRO A 64 -9.97 -0.05 -15.94
N TYR A 65 -10.39 -0.27 -14.70
CA TYR A 65 -10.15 -1.52 -13.99
C TYR A 65 -11.31 -1.88 -13.06
N GLU A 66 -11.44 -3.16 -12.75
CA GLU A 66 -12.31 -3.67 -11.69
C GLU A 66 -11.44 -4.13 -10.51
N LEU A 67 -11.69 -3.62 -9.30
CA LEU A 67 -11.07 -4.16 -8.08
C LEU A 67 -11.96 -5.25 -7.49
N LYS A 68 -11.53 -6.50 -7.62
CA LYS A 68 -12.11 -7.64 -6.88
C LYS A 68 -11.40 -7.75 -5.53
N VAL A 69 -12.09 -7.32 -4.49
CA VAL A 69 -11.55 -7.30 -3.13
C VAL A 69 -11.30 -8.72 -2.65
N ALA A 70 -10.08 -9.01 -2.21
CA ALA A 70 -9.71 -10.23 -1.50
C ALA A 70 -9.54 -9.91 -0.01
N ASP A 71 -10.64 -9.96 0.73
CA ASP A 71 -10.77 -9.44 2.09
C ASP A 71 -9.75 -10.07 3.05
N PHE A 72 -8.85 -9.24 3.59
CA PHE A 72 -7.83 -9.69 4.54
C PHE A 72 -8.40 -10.14 5.88
N THR A 73 -9.52 -9.56 6.34
CA THR A 73 -10.16 -9.95 7.61
C THR A 73 -10.74 -11.36 7.54
N LYS A 74 -11.14 -11.79 6.35
CA LYS A 74 -11.65 -13.15 6.07
C LYS A 74 -10.59 -14.09 5.49
N LYS A 75 -9.36 -13.61 5.30
CA LYS A 75 -8.25 -14.35 4.69
C LYS A 75 -8.61 -14.94 3.32
N GLU A 76 -9.39 -14.23 2.51
CA GLU A 76 -9.87 -14.73 1.20
C GLU A 76 -8.73 -15.05 0.23
N HIS A 77 -7.63 -14.30 0.30
CA HIS A 77 -6.39 -14.54 -0.44
C HIS A 77 -5.70 -15.89 -0.11
N LYS A 78 -6.13 -16.60 0.95
CA LYS A 78 -5.62 -17.93 1.33
C LYS A 78 -6.54 -19.08 0.88
N LEU A 79 -7.71 -18.78 0.35
CA LEU A 79 -8.67 -19.78 -0.13
C LEU A 79 -8.13 -20.52 -1.37
N PRO A 80 -8.55 -21.78 -1.61
CA PRO A 80 -8.11 -22.57 -2.77
C PRO A 80 -8.30 -21.85 -4.11
N GLU A 81 -9.41 -21.14 -4.28
CA GLU A 81 -9.75 -20.41 -5.51
C GLU A 81 -8.73 -19.29 -5.79
N PHE A 82 -8.21 -18.62 -4.75
CA PHE A 82 -7.17 -17.61 -4.93
C PHE A 82 -5.80 -18.24 -5.23
N LYS A 83 -5.52 -19.45 -4.72
CA LYS A 83 -4.28 -20.18 -5.01
C LYS A 83 -4.16 -20.59 -6.47
N GLU A 84 -5.29 -20.79 -7.15
CA GLU A 84 -5.32 -21.02 -8.59
C GLU A 84 -4.87 -19.79 -9.38
N LEU A 85 -5.13 -18.58 -8.86
CA LEU A 85 -4.66 -17.32 -9.45
C LEU A 85 -3.18 -17.05 -9.13
N ASN A 86 -2.78 -17.28 -7.89
CA ASN A 86 -1.40 -17.10 -7.43
C ASN A 86 -1.05 -18.18 -6.38
N PRO A 87 -0.13 -19.12 -6.69
CA PRO A 87 0.22 -20.19 -5.75
C PRO A 87 0.86 -19.67 -4.46
N ARG A 88 1.42 -18.44 -4.46
CA ARG A 88 1.93 -17.78 -3.25
C ARG A 88 0.83 -17.31 -2.30
N SER A 89 -0.44 -17.27 -2.74
CA SER A 89 -1.57 -16.77 -1.95
C SER A 89 -1.33 -15.33 -1.46
N GLU A 90 -0.87 -14.47 -2.38
CA GLU A 90 -0.50 -13.08 -2.12
C GLU A 90 -1.19 -12.16 -3.13
N VAL A 91 -1.45 -10.91 -2.70
CA VAL A 91 -2.08 -9.86 -3.51
C VAL A 91 -1.06 -8.74 -3.76
N PRO A 92 -1.16 -7.99 -4.88
CA PRO A 92 -2.18 -8.09 -5.92
C PRO A 92 -1.90 -9.18 -6.95
N VAL A 93 -2.97 -9.61 -7.62
CA VAL A 93 -2.94 -10.36 -8.89
C VAL A 93 -3.78 -9.58 -9.90
N ILE A 94 -3.41 -9.60 -11.18
CA ILE A 94 -4.25 -9.06 -12.24
C ILE A 94 -4.73 -10.16 -13.19
N ASP A 95 -5.86 -9.89 -13.84
CA ASP A 95 -6.35 -10.60 -15.02
C ASP A 95 -6.60 -9.56 -16.12
N ASP A 96 -5.81 -9.63 -17.18
CA ASP A 96 -5.95 -8.79 -18.36
C ASP A 96 -6.43 -9.63 -19.56
N GLY A 97 -7.74 -9.85 -19.64
CA GLY A 97 -8.35 -10.62 -20.73
C GLY A 97 -7.95 -12.10 -20.76
N GLY A 98 -7.80 -12.73 -19.59
CA GLY A 98 -7.35 -14.11 -19.40
C GLY A 98 -5.84 -14.25 -19.16
N PHE A 99 -5.08 -13.17 -19.27
CA PHE A 99 -3.68 -13.15 -18.87
C PHE A 99 -3.54 -12.85 -17.38
N ILE A 100 -3.29 -13.90 -16.59
CA ILE A 100 -3.08 -13.80 -15.15
C ILE A 100 -1.63 -13.46 -14.83
N LEU A 101 -1.41 -12.43 -14.01
CA LEU A 101 -0.07 -12.01 -13.60
C LEU A 101 -0.05 -11.60 -12.13
N ALA A 102 0.93 -12.12 -11.39
CA ALA A 102 1.23 -11.75 -10.01
C ALA A 102 2.56 -10.96 -9.94
N GLU A 103 3.00 -10.63 -8.73
CA GLU A 103 4.15 -9.76 -8.43
C GLU A 103 3.91 -8.29 -8.77
N SER A 104 3.77 -7.46 -7.74
CA SER A 104 3.35 -6.06 -7.87
C SER A 104 4.24 -5.22 -8.79
N THR A 105 5.58 -5.33 -8.67
CA THR A 105 6.50 -4.58 -9.53
C THR A 105 6.47 -5.08 -10.98
N THR A 106 6.22 -6.37 -11.20
CA THR A 106 6.02 -6.94 -12.54
C THR A 106 4.71 -6.46 -13.14
N ILE A 107 3.63 -6.44 -12.36
CA ILE A 107 2.32 -5.88 -12.74
C ILE A 107 2.45 -4.41 -13.13
N LEU A 108 3.16 -3.60 -12.34
CA LEU A 108 3.39 -2.17 -12.66
C LEU A 108 4.14 -2.00 -13.99
N ARG A 109 5.20 -2.78 -14.24
CA ARG A 109 5.92 -2.77 -15.53
C ARG A 109 5.03 -3.19 -16.70
N TYR A 110 4.23 -4.24 -16.50
CA TYR A 110 3.29 -4.75 -17.48
C TYR A 110 2.25 -3.70 -17.85
N ILE A 111 1.57 -3.09 -16.87
CA ILE A 111 0.56 -2.06 -17.10
C ILE A 111 1.19 -0.84 -17.79
N ALA A 112 2.35 -0.37 -17.31
CA ALA A 112 3.05 0.77 -17.90
C ALA A 112 3.38 0.54 -19.38
N SER A 113 3.85 -0.67 -19.72
CA SER A 113 4.25 -1.02 -21.09
C SER A 113 3.05 -1.31 -21.99
N SER A 114 2.11 -2.15 -21.54
CA SER A 114 0.96 -2.63 -22.34
C SER A 114 -0.07 -1.55 -22.63
N ARG A 115 -0.22 -0.58 -21.73
CA ARG A 115 -1.15 0.56 -21.90
C ARG A 115 -0.48 1.79 -22.48
N HIS A 116 0.78 1.67 -22.91
CA HIS A 116 1.56 2.75 -23.52
C HIS A 116 1.53 4.03 -22.69
N LEU A 117 1.76 3.89 -21.38
CA LEU A 117 1.79 5.04 -20.49
C LEU A 117 2.96 5.96 -20.86
N SER A 118 2.87 7.22 -20.45
CA SER A 118 3.93 8.19 -20.70
C SER A 118 5.28 7.68 -20.19
N ASP A 119 6.34 7.94 -20.96
CA ASP A 119 7.67 7.35 -20.78
C ASP A 119 8.28 7.59 -19.38
N HIS A 120 7.89 8.65 -18.68
CA HIS A 120 8.34 8.89 -17.29
C HIS A 120 7.96 7.77 -16.31
N TRP A 121 6.84 7.07 -16.54
CA TRP A 121 6.42 5.97 -15.69
C TRP A 121 7.36 4.77 -15.77
N TYR A 122 7.73 4.38 -16.99
CA TYR A 122 8.64 3.26 -17.26
C TYR A 122 9.41 3.50 -18.56
N PRO A 123 10.56 4.19 -18.50
CA PRO A 123 11.25 4.71 -19.69
C PRO A 123 11.66 3.63 -20.67
N THR A 124 11.68 3.93 -21.96
CA THR A 124 12.17 3.00 -23.01
C THR A 124 13.68 3.06 -23.20
N GLU A 125 14.31 4.20 -22.88
CA GLU A 125 15.78 4.34 -22.93
C GLU A 125 16.44 3.42 -21.89
N VAL A 126 17.42 2.62 -22.34
CA VAL A 126 17.99 1.50 -21.59
C VAL A 126 18.53 1.91 -20.22
N LYS A 127 19.29 3.00 -20.12
CA LYS A 127 19.90 3.42 -18.85
C LYS A 127 18.85 3.97 -17.88
N SER A 128 17.87 4.68 -18.38
CA SER A 128 16.77 5.25 -17.60
C SER A 128 15.85 4.14 -17.09
N ARG A 129 15.53 3.17 -17.95
CA ARG A 129 14.82 1.93 -17.59
C ARG A 129 15.57 1.16 -16.49
N ALA A 130 16.86 0.93 -16.68
CA ALA A 130 17.68 0.20 -15.72
C ALA A 130 17.73 0.87 -14.33
N ARG A 131 17.60 2.20 -14.24
CA ARG A 131 17.50 2.91 -12.97
C ARG A 131 16.16 2.66 -12.26
N VAL A 132 15.06 2.63 -13.02
CA VAL A 132 13.73 2.29 -12.48
C VAL A 132 13.70 0.83 -12.05
N ASP A 133 14.21 -0.08 -12.90
CA ASP A 133 14.30 -1.51 -12.57
C ASP A 133 15.15 -1.75 -11.32
N TYR A 134 16.30 -1.08 -11.20
CA TYR A 134 17.13 -1.12 -9.99
C TYR A 134 16.33 -0.78 -8.72
N LEU A 135 15.52 0.29 -8.74
CA LEU A 135 14.71 0.68 -7.59
C LEU A 135 13.62 -0.35 -7.29
N LEU A 136 12.94 -0.87 -8.32
CA LEU A 136 11.86 -1.85 -8.17
C LEU A 136 12.37 -3.22 -7.67
N ASP A 137 13.56 -3.62 -8.08
CA ASP A 137 14.15 -4.89 -7.63
C ASP A 137 14.73 -4.74 -6.22
N TRP A 138 15.37 -3.59 -5.94
CA TRP A 138 15.82 -3.24 -4.58
C TRP A 138 14.65 -3.16 -3.61
N TYR A 139 13.52 -2.60 -4.04
CA TYR A 139 12.31 -2.47 -3.23
C TYR A 139 11.89 -3.79 -2.56
N HIS A 140 11.81 -4.87 -3.35
CA HIS A 140 11.39 -6.20 -2.87
C HIS A 140 12.29 -6.78 -1.79
N SER A 141 13.60 -6.56 -1.92
CA SER A 141 14.59 -7.14 -1.00
C SER A 141 14.86 -6.26 0.22
N ASN A 142 14.36 -5.03 0.22
CA ASN A 142 14.72 -4.01 1.20
C ASN A 142 13.47 -3.36 1.78
N ILE A 143 13.04 -2.22 1.23
CA ILE A 143 12.04 -1.39 1.88
C ILE A 143 10.66 -2.06 1.98
N HIS A 144 10.34 -3.07 1.17
CA HIS A 144 9.11 -3.84 1.35
C HIS A 144 9.05 -4.59 2.70
N GLN A 145 10.20 -4.88 3.31
CA GLN A 145 10.25 -5.46 4.66
C GLN A 145 9.79 -4.48 5.75
N THR A 146 9.59 -3.20 5.41
CA THR A 146 8.86 -2.25 6.26
C THR A 146 7.44 -2.74 6.53
N ALA A 147 6.77 -3.27 5.50
CA ALA A 147 5.46 -3.87 5.65
C ALA A 147 5.48 -5.01 6.68
N GLU A 148 6.55 -5.82 6.74
CA GLU A 148 6.70 -6.87 7.75
C GLU A 148 6.66 -6.30 9.17
N TYR A 149 7.45 -5.26 9.47
CA TYR A 149 7.47 -4.63 10.79
C TYR A 149 6.11 -4.01 11.15
N VAL A 150 5.56 -3.17 10.29
CA VAL A 150 4.27 -2.50 10.53
C VAL A 150 3.15 -3.53 10.69
N PHE A 151 3.13 -4.56 9.85
CA PHE A 151 2.14 -5.62 9.90
C PHE A 151 2.25 -6.45 11.18
N GLN A 152 3.45 -6.90 11.55
CA GLN A 152 3.69 -7.71 12.74
C GLN A 152 3.40 -6.93 14.03
N LYS A 153 3.87 -5.68 14.12
CA LYS A 153 3.70 -4.87 15.33
C LYS A 153 2.27 -4.34 15.46
N GLU A 154 1.71 -3.81 14.38
CA GLU A 154 0.48 -3.02 14.45
C GLU A 154 -0.76 -3.84 14.06
N LEU A 155 -0.78 -4.44 12.86
CA LEU A 155 -1.96 -5.11 12.31
C LEU A 155 -2.24 -6.46 13.00
N VAL A 156 -1.21 -7.30 13.15
CA VAL A 156 -1.31 -8.61 13.83
C VAL A 156 -1.68 -8.43 15.31
N THR A 157 -0.93 -7.60 16.02
CA THR A 157 -1.08 -7.42 17.48
C THR A 157 -2.37 -6.69 17.86
N ASN A 158 -2.77 -5.66 17.11
CA ASN A 158 -3.84 -4.74 17.57
C ASN A 158 -5.14 -4.83 16.77
N LEU A 159 -5.12 -5.32 15.53
CA LEU A 159 -6.34 -5.42 14.71
C LEU A 159 -6.81 -6.86 14.54
N TRP A 160 -5.91 -7.82 14.35
CA TRP A 160 -6.27 -9.20 14.02
C TRP A 160 -6.17 -10.20 15.17
N LYS A 161 -5.66 -9.77 16.34
CA LYS A 161 -5.60 -10.58 17.57
C LYS A 161 -4.92 -11.94 17.37
N GLU A 162 -3.99 -12.00 16.43
CA GLU A 162 -3.16 -13.17 16.17
C GLU A 162 -1.98 -13.19 17.18
N PRO A 163 -1.30 -14.34 17.37
CA PRO A 163 -0.16 -14.41 18.29
C PRO A 163 0.93 -13.38 17.94
N ILE A 164 1.36 -12.64 18.95
CA ILE A 164 2.43 -11.65 18.80
C ILE A 164 3.73 -12.39 18.46
N PRO A 165 4.45 -12.02 17.38
CA PRO A 165 5.76 -12.59 17.08
C PRO A 165 6.76 -12.32 18.21
N PRO A 166 7.80 -13.16 18.36
CA PRO A 166 8.88 -12.89 19.30
C PRO A 166 9.52 -11.51 19.11
N GLU A 167 9.87 -10.84 20.22
CA GLU A 167 10.39 -9.46 20.24
C GLU A 167 11.64 -9.29 19.36
N GLU A 168 12.51 -10.31 19.32
CA GLU A 168 13.71 -10.31 18.48
C GLU A 168 13.39 -10.25 16.98
N ILE A 169 12.28 -10.83 16.54
CA ILE A 169 11.84 -10.79 15.14
C ILE A 169 11.34 -9.38 14.81
N ILE A 170 10.51 -8.81 15.67
CA ILE A 170 9.95 -7.45 15.51
C ILE A 170 11.10 -6.43 15.44
N LYS A 171 12.06 -6.52 16.37
CA LYS A 171 13.23 -5.62 16.42
C LYS A 171 14.13 -5.78 15.19
N ALA A 172 14.33 -7.00 14.71
CA ALA A 172 15.11 -7.23 13.49
C ALA A 172 14.40 -6.64 12.26
N ALA A 173 13.07 -6.75 12.16
CA ALA A 173 12.29 -6.14 11.10
C ALA A 173 12.36 -4.59 11.16
N GLU A 174 12.25 -4.01 12.35
CA GLU A 174 12.40 -2.57 12.57
C GLU A 174 13.77 -2.05 12.10
N GLN A 175 14.85 -2.75 12.46
CA GLN A 175 16.21 -2.37 12.05
C GLN A 175 16.40 -2.42 10.54
N ARG A 176 15.82 -3.43 9.86
CA ARG A 176 15.87 -3.54 8.39
C ARG A 176 15.08 -2.41 7.72
N MET A 177 13.91 -2.07 8.26
CA MET A 177 13.13 -0.91 7.81
C MET A 177 13.94 0.38 7.94
N ILE A 178 14.46 0.68 9.13
CA ILE A 178 15.25 1.89 9.41
C ILE A 178 16.44 2.01 8.45
N ALA A 179 17.23 0.94 8.29
CA ALA A 179 18.38 0.93 7.40
C ALA A 179 17.99 1.16 5.93
N SER A 180 16.86 0.59 5.49
CA SER A 180 16.35 0.80 4.13
C SER A 180 15.90 2.24 3.92
N MET A 181 15.17 2.81 4.88
CA MET A 181 14.72 4.20 4.82
C MET A 181 15.90 5.19 4.85
N ASP A 182 16.97 4.89 5.60
CA ASP A 182 18.20 5.70 5.63
C ASP A 182 18.93 5.68 4.28
N LEU A 183 18.96 4.54 3.59
CA LEU A 183 19.49 4.46 2.23
C LEU A 183 18.68 5.29 1.24
N VAL A 184 17.35 5.31 1.37
CA VAL A 184 16.51 6.16 0.51
C VAL A 184 16.79 7.64 0.78
N GLU A 185 16.79 8.06 2.04
CA GLU A 185 17.08 9.45 2.49
C GLU A 185 18.49 9.90 2.06
N GLY A 186 19.48 9.03 2.24
CA GLY A 186 20.89 9.35 1.99
C GLY A 186 21.30 9.25 0.53
N CYS A 187 20.77 8.26 -0.21
CA CYS A 187 21.32 7.87 -1.51
C CYS A 187 20.34 7.99 -2.68
N PHE A 188 19.05 7.72 -2.46
CA PHE A 188 18.08 7.68 -3.57
C PHE A 188 17.39 9.01 -3.79
N LEU A 189 17.19 9.80 -2.73
CA LEU A 189 16.62 11.14 -2.84
C LEU A 189 17.73 12.17 -3.12
N LYS A 190 17.67 12.75 -4.32
CA LYS A 190 18.63 13.73 -4.84
C LYS A 190 17.91 15.05 -5.18
N PRO A 191 17.37 15.77 -4.17
CA PRO A 191 16.54 16.95 -4.37
C PRO A 191 17.24 18.09 -5.12
N GLU A 192 18.58 18.09 -5.13
CA GLU A 192 19.39 19.02 -5.93
C GLU A 192 19.32 18.76 -7.44
N LYS A 193 18.87 17.57 -7.86
CA LYS A 193 18.72 17.17 -9.27
C LYS A 193 17.27 17.14 -9.72
N GLY A 194 16.38 16.67 -8.85
CA GLY A 194 14.96 16.58 -9.15
C GLY A 194 14.14 16.14 -7.93
N PRO A 195 12.81 16.37 -7.96
CA PRO A 195 11.94 16.10 -6.83
C PRO A 195 11.64 14.62 -6.58
N PHE A 196 11.93 13.71 -7.53
CA PHE A 196 11.59 12.28 -7.46
C PHE A 196 12.83 11.39 -7.26
N LEU A 197 12.61 10.09 -7.07
CA LEU A 197 13.68 9.12 -6.83
C LEU A 197 14.80 9.21 -7.88
N LEU A 198 16.04 9.06 -7.41
CA LEU A 198 17.29 9.25 -8.15
C LEU A 198 17.47 10.63 -8.79
N GLY A 199 16.66 11.62 -8.39
CA GLY A 199 16.71 12.98 -8.90
C GLY A 199 15.97 13.17 -10.22
N ALA A 200 14.94 12.35 -10.49
CA ALA A 200 14.11 12.49 -11.68
C ALA A 200 13.20 13.74 -11.60
N SER A 201 12.84 14.29 -12.75
CA SER A 201 11.95 15.45 -12.87
C SER A 201 10.46 15.09 -12.79
N GLU A 202 10.11 13.84 -13.10
CA GLU A 202 8.76 13.28 -13.06
C GLU A 202 8.78 11.94 -12.31
N PRO A 203 7.66 11.51 -11.70
CA PRO A 203 7.61 10.25 -10.94
C PRO A 203 7.63 9.04 -11.87
N SER A 204 8.17 7.93 -11.40
CA SER A 204 8.11 6.63 -12.07
C SER A 204 7.21 5.65 -11.32
N ILE A 205 7.01 4.45 -11.87
CA ILE A 205 6.35 3.37 -11.12
C ILE A 205 7.11 2.98 -9.83
N ALA A 206 8.42 3.29 -9.74
CA ALA A 206 9.16 3.16 -8.49
C ALA A 206 8.70 4.18 -7.44
N ASP A 207 8.44 5.43 -7.82
CA ASP A 207 7.94 6.43 -6.88
C ASP A 207 6.55 6.05 -6.33
N ILE A 208 5.68 5.48 -7.17
CA ILE A 208 4.37 4.97 -6.73
C ILE A 208 4.53 3.90 -5.64
N ILE A 209 5.30 2.85 -5.90
CA ILE A 209 5.34 1.70 -4.98
C ILE A 209 6.04 2.06 -3.67
N PHE A 210 7.10 2.88 -3.73
CA PHE A 210 7.75 3.43 -2.54
C PHE A 210 6.80 4.34 -1.77
N ALA A 211 6.03 5.21 -2.43
CA ALA A 211 5.14 6.13 -1.72
C ALA A 211 4.01 5.38 -0.97
N CYS A 212 3.48 4.30 -1.57
CA CYS A 212 2.55 3.41 -0.89
C CYS A 212 3.19 2.70 0.31
N GLU A 213 4.49 2.37 0.24
CA GLU A 213 5.29 1.80 1.35
C GLU A 213 5.48 2.78 2.49
N TYR A 214 5.94 3.99 2.22
CA TYR A 214 6.06 5.02 3.24
C TYR A 214 4.71 5.38 3.86
N THR A 215 3.63 5.35 3.08
CA THR A 215 2.29 5.58 3.62
C THR A 215 1.87 4.48 4.60
N GLN A 216 2.38 3.25 4.45
CA GLN A 216 2.14 2.17 5.40
C GLN A 216 2.68 2.50 6.80
N THR A 217 3.76 3.28 6.92
CA THR A 217 4.32 3.68 8.22
C THR A 217 3.35 4.51 9.08
N ARG A 218 2.30 5.10 8.48
CA ARG A 218 1.25 5.84 9.20
C ARG A 218 0.42 4.98 10.15
N PHE A 219 0.52 3.66 10.04
CA PHE A 219 -0.05 2.74 11.02
C PHE A 219 0.73 2.66 12.33
N LEU A 220 2.01 3.07 12.33
CA LEU A 220 2.83 3.11 13.55
C LEU A 220 2.30 4.18 14.52
N VAL A 221 2.34 3.89 15.82
CA VAL A 221 1.84 4.78 16.88
C VAL A 221 2.64 6.08 16.98
N HIS A 222 1.96 7.22 17.18
CA HIS A 222 2.60 8.46 17.63
C HIS A 222 3.17 8.29 19.06
N PRO A 223 4.46 8.60 19.34
CA PRO A 223 5.38 9.45 18.55
C PRO A 223 6.42 8.69 17.70
N GLU A 224 6.37 7.36 17.62
CA GLU A 224 7.37 6.58 16.88
C GLU A 224 7.35 6.91 15.38
N GLN A 225 6.16 7.02 14.80
CA GLN A 225 5.98 7.42 13.40
C GLN A 225 6.56 8.82 13.14
N GLU A 226 6.27 9.77 14.01
CA GLU A 226 6.78 11.14 13.92
C GLU A 226 8.31 11.14 13.94
N LYS A 227 8.91 10.44 14.91
CA LYS A 227 10.36 10.33 15.01
C LYS A 227 10.97 9.74 13.74
N LEU A 228 10.39 8.63 13.25
CA LEU A 228 10.84 7.95 12.04
C LEU A 228 10.84 8.88 10.82
N MET A 229 9.82 9.71 10.67
CA MET A 229 9.73 10.63 9.54
C MET A 229 10.56 11.91 9.74
N HIS A 230 10.61 12.47 10.96
CA HIS A 230 11.38 13.69 11.27
C HIS A 230 12.88 13.53 11.08
N GLU A 231 13.42 12.35 11.34
CA GLU A 231 14.83 12.02 11.07
C GLU A 231 15.14 11.95 9.55
N ARG A 232 14.11 11.96 8.68
CA ARG A 232 14.21 11.78 7.22
C ARG A 232 13.49 12.91 6.46
N PRO A 233 13.98 14.15 6.55
CA PRO A 233 13.30 15.32 5.98
C PRO A 233 13.18 15.30 4.45
N LYS A 234 14.14 14.72 3.72
CA LYS A 234 14.02 14.62 2.24
C LYS A 234 12.89 13.65 1.88
N THR A 235 12.77 12.55 2.61
CA THR A 235 11.70 11.56 2.45
C THR A 235 10.34 12.20 2.67
N MET A 236 10.16 12.96 3.74
CA MET A 236 8.90 13.68 3.98
C MET A 236 8.56 14.63 2.83
N LYS A 237 9.54 15.42 2.36
CA LYS A 237 9.35 16.34 1.24
C LYS A 237 9.04 15.62 -0.07
N TRP A 238 9.73 14.53 -0.37
CA TRP A 238 9.50 13.70 -1.55
C TRP A 238 8.09 13.08 -1.51
N LEU A 239 7.68 12.51 -0.38
CA LEU A 239 6.35 11.90 -0.24
C LEU A 239 5.25 12.94 -0.44
N ASP A 240 5.34 14.12 0.19
CA ASP A 240 4.43 15.24 -0.04
C ASP A 240 4.38 15.67 -1.51
N THR A 241 5.53 15.64 -2.19
CA THR A 241 5.61 15.95 -3.63
C THR A 241 4.91 14.89 -4.49
N VAL A 242 5.09 13.60 -4.19
CA VAL A 242 4.39 12.50 -4.87
C VAL A 242 2.89 12.59 -4.65
N GLU A 243 2.46 12.82 -3.40
CA GLU A 243 1.04 12.97 -3.05
C GLU A 243 0.38 14.10 -3.83
N LYS A 244 1.01 15.28 -3.89
CA LYS A 244 0.52 16.43 -4.65
C LYS A 244 0.51 16.16 -6.15
N ARG A 245 1.58 15.55 -6.69
CA ARG A 245 1.70 15.25 -8.12
C ARG A 245 0.64 14.26 -8.61
N LEU A 246 0.20 13.36 -7.72
CA LEU A 246 -0.78 12.31 -8.02
C LEU A 246 -2.16 12.58 -7.42
N ALA A 247 -2.42 13.78 -6.91
CA ALA A 247 -3.74 14.17 -6.44
C ALA A 247 -4.74 14.27 -7.62
N PRO A 248 -6.03 13.91 -7.41
CA PRO A 248 -6.63 13.37 -6.18
C PRO A 248 -6.44 11.85 -6.02
N TYR A 249 -5.88 11.18 -7.03
CA TYR A 249 -5.80 9.72 -7.13
C TYR A 249 -5.01 9.07 -5.99
N PHE A 250 -3.99 9.75 -5.46
CA PHE A 250 -3.26 9.28 -4.29
C PHE A 250 -4.21 9.09 -3.09
N GLY A 251 -5.03 10.10 -2.79
CA GLY A 251 -6.01 10.02 -1.70
C GLY A 251 -7.06 8.93 -1.95
N GLU A 252 -7.50 8.78 -3.20
CA GLU A 252 -8.47 7.74 -3.57
C GLU A 252 -7.92 6.31 -3.39
N ALA A 253 -6.67 6.07 -3.78
CA ALA A 253 -6.01 4.77 -3.60
C ALA A 253 -5.77 4.42 -2.12
N HIS A 254 -5.69 5.42 -1.24
CA HIS A 254 -5.42 5.27 0.19
C HIS A 254 -6.64 5.54 1.09
N LYS A 255 -7.84 5.68 0.51
CA LYS A 255 -9.06 6.14 1.21
C LYS A 255 -9.48 5.29 2.42
N THR A 256 -9.06 4.03 2.47
CA THR A 256 -9.39 3.11 3.57
C THR A 256 -8.43 3.23 4.76
N LEU A 257 -7.27 3.89 4.60
CA LEU A 257 -6.26 3.94 5.64
C LEU A 257 -6.63 4.80 6.86
N PRO A 258 -7.19 6.02 6.71
CA PRO A 258 -7.49 6.87 7.86
C PRO A 258 -8.41 6.18 8.89
N ASP A 259 -9.46 5.52 8.41
CA ASP A 259 -10.42 4.80 9.28
C ASP A 259 -9.75 3.65 10.03
N LEU A 260 -8.84 2.91 9.38
CA LEU A 260 -8.11 1.80 9.99
C LEU A 260 -7.05 2.28 11.00
N ILE A 261 -6.36 3.37 10.69
CA ILE A 261 -5.39 3.99 11.63
C ILE A 261 -6.14 4.42 12.90
N MET A 262 -7.27 5.12 12.76
CA MET A 262 -8.10 5.48 13.91
C MET A 262 -8.57 4.26 14.70
N ALA A 263 -9.03 3.20 14.04
CA ALA A 263 -9.46 1.97 14.72
C ALA A 263 -8.32 1.32 15.55
N ALA A 264 -7.10 1.28 15.00
CA ALA A 264 -5.92 0.76 15.70
C ALA A 264 -5.56 1.61 16.93
N GLU A 265 -5.64 2.94 16.83
CA GLU A 265 -5.44 3.86 17.95
C GLU A 265 -6.48 3.67 19.06
N PHE A 266 -7.77 3.56 18.70
CA PHE A 266 -8.85 3.34 19.67
C PHE A 266 -8.71 2.01 20.41
N HIS A 267 -8.37 0.92 19.69
CA HIS A 267 -8.19 -0.39 20.32
C HIS A 267 -7.08 -0.34 21.39
N ARG A 268 -5.96 0.30 21.09
CA ARG A 268 -4.85 0.46 22.05
C ARG A 268 -5.21 1.28 23.27
N ALA A 269 -5.92 2.40 23.06
CA ALA A 269 -6.39 3.22 24.17
C ALA A 269 -7.26 2.40 25.13
N SER A 270 -8.06 1.46 24.60
CA SER A 270 -8.88 0.57 25.43
C SER A 270 -8.05 -0.43 26.25
N LEU A 271 -6.98 -1.00 25.69
CA LEU A 271 -6.09 -1.92 26.41
C LEU A 271 -5.37 -1.25 27.59
N ARG A 272 -4.89 -0.02 27.40
CA ARG A 272 -4.22 0.76 28.47
C ARG A 272 -5.14 1.08 29.66
N ILE A 273 -6.44 1.20 29.41
CA ILE A 273 -7.44 1.46 30.47
C ILE A 273 -7.77 0.18 31.24
N THR A 274 -7.68 -1.00 30.61
CA THR A 274 -7.94 -2.28 31.27
C THR A 274 -6.76 -2.81 32.09
N GLU A 275 -5.55 -2.30 31.85
CA GLU A 275 -4.34 -2.65 32.61
C GLU A 275 -4.07 -1.70 33.80
N SER A 276 -4.83 -0.60 33.94
CA SER A 276 -4.74 0.39 35.03
C SER A 276 -5.82 0.21 36.08
#